data_AF-A0A2W4LDV6-F1
#
_entry.id   AF-A0A2W4LDV6-F1
#
_cell.length_a   1.000
_cell.length_b   1.000
_cell.length_c   1.000
_cell.angle_alpha   90.00
_cell.angle_beta   90.00
_cell.angle_gamma   90.00
#
_symmetry.space_group_name_H-M   'P 1'
#
loop_
_entity.id
_entity.type
_entity.pdbx_description
1 polymer ?
#
loop_
_entity_poly.entity_id
_entity_poly.type
_entity_poly.pdbx_seq_one_letter_code
_entity_poly.pdbx_strand_id
1 'polypeptide(L)'
;MRYGQAGREASWGRTGLVSARLSLPAVDFLFEDLELGRPPQPFDVPSVGETMDERQRLREATYRVLERSGVVDAGRVNSQVEDMLVVLARAPVAIALSGDVDGALVLARACTDGQDAVVAHQEGNAIVVRSVRPAAIIPELLSMLPDIPAGQGAEERMPMAGSSEEPRYGQDDDE
;
A
#
# COMPACT_ATOMS: atom_id res chain seq x y z
N MET A 1 -21.16 42.15 -19.13
CA MET A 1 -19.94 42.28 -19.96
C MET A 1 -19.08 41.06 -19.69
N ARG A 2 -18.94 40.17 -20.68
CA ARG A 2 -18.15 38.92 -20.64
C ARG A 2 -16.68 39.23 -20.96
N TYR A 3 -15.77 38.62 -20.20
CA TYR A 3 -14.44 38.15 -20.60
C TYR A 3 -14.24 36.90 -19.73
N GLY A 4 -13.92 35.70 -20.19
CA GLY A 4 -13.28 35.25 -21.42
C GLY A 4 -12.31 34.15 -20.96
N GLN A 5 -12.57 32.90 -21.34
CA GLN A 5 -11.77 31.72 -20.99
C GLN A 5 -10.29 31.88 -21.37
N ALA A 6 -9.39 31.39 -20.51
CA ALA A 6 -8.10 30.76 -20.82
C ALA A 6 -7.47 30.37 -19.46
N GLY A 7 -6.89 29.21 -19.22
CA GLY A 7 -6.62 28.04 -20.02
C GLY A 7 -6.15 26.95 -19.04
N ARG A 8 -6.41 25.71 -19.39
CA ARG A 8 -5.90 24.53 -18.70
C ARG A 8 -4.37 24.56 -18.73
N GLU A 9 -3.73 24.52 -17.56
CA GLU A 9 -2.35 24.06 -17.44
C GLU A 9 -2.36 22.72 -16.72
N ALA A 10 -2.56 21.66 -17.50
CA ALA A 10 -2.18 20.33 -17.08
C ALA A 10 -0.68 20.19 -17.39
N SER A 11 0.15 20.35 -16.37
CA SER A 11 1.60 20.16 -16.44
C SER A 11 1.92 18.68 -16.43
N TRP A 12 1.96 18.04 -17.61
CA TRP A 12 2.40 16.66 -17.74
C TRP A 12 3.92 16.60 -17.85
N GLY A 13 4.58 16.64 -16.69
CA GLY A 13 5.85 15.94 -16.48
C GLY A 13 5.56 14.64 -15.75
N ARG A 14 6.47 13.66 -15.78
CA ARG A 14 6.46 12.45 -14.91
C ARG A 14 6.68 12.81 -13.43
N THR A 15 6.16 13.95 -12.96
CA THR A 15 6.54 14.61 -11.70
C THR A 15 5.32 15.30 -11.09
N GLY A 16 4.18 14.61 -11.07
CA GLY A 16 3.15 14.86 -10.07
C GLY A 16 3.22 13.74 -9.05
N LEU A 17 3.33 14.08 -7.75
CA LEU A 17 3.09 13.08 -6.71
C LEU A 17 1.61 12.68 -6.81
N VAL A 18 1.36 11.41 -7.06
CA VAL A 18 0.02 10.82 -7.16
C VAL A 18 -0.33 10.18 -5.82
N SER A 19 -1.60 10.30 -5.43
CA SER A 19 -2.13 9.64 -4.25
C SER A 19 -3.54 9.12 -4.51
N ALA A 20 -3.88 7.98 -3.93
CA ALA A 20 -5.21 7.42 -3.94
C ALA A 20 -5.62 6.97 -2.54
N ARG A 21 -6.90 7.17 -2.21
CA ARG A 21 -7.55 6.56 -1.04
C ARG A 21 -8.46 5.46 -1.55
N LEU A 22 -8.15 4.23 -1.19
CA LEU A 22 -8.85 3.04 -1.66
C LEU A 22 -9.54 2.37 -0.48
N SER A 23 -10.83 2.07 -0.58
CA SER A 23 -11.50 1.22 0.42
C SER A 23 -10.93 -0.21 0.36
N LEU A 24 -11.06 -1.02 1.42
CA LEU A 24 -10.59 -2.41 1.38
C LEU A 24 -11.19 -3.23 0.20
N PRO A 25 -12.50 -3.13 -0.11
CA PRO A 25 -13.06 -3.75 -1.33
C PRO A 25 -12.39 -3.26 -2.62
N ALA A 26 -12.04 -1.97 -2.72
CA ALA A 26 -11.35 -1.45 -3.89
C ALA A 26 -9.96 -2.04 -4.04
N VAL A 27 -9.23 -2.21 -2.94
CA VAL A 27 -7.92 -2.87 -2.95
C VAL A 27 -8.07 -4.32 -3.39
N ASP A 28 -9.03 -5.07 -2.85
CA ASP A 28 -9.32 -6.47 -3.25
C ASP A 28 -9.55 -6.58 -4.77
N PHE A 29 -10.49 -5.81 -5.32
CA PHE A 29 -10.81 -5.87 -6.75
C PHE A 29 -9.69 -5.35 -7.65
N LEU A 30 -8.99 -4.26 -7.28
CA LEU A 30 -7.88 -3.74 -8.08
C LEU A 30 -6.71 -4.72 -8.12
N PHE A 31 -6.40 -5.38 -7.00
CA PHE A 31 -5.33 -6.40 -6.96
C PHE A 31 -5.70 -7.65 -7.77
N GLU A 32 -6.97 -8.06 -7.73
CA GLU A 32 -7.49 -9.14 -8.58
C GLU A 32 -7.36 -8.77 -10.07
N ASP A 33 -7.89 -7.61 -10.47
CA ASP A 33 -7.98 -7.22 -11.88
C ASP A 33 -6.63 -6.88 -12.52
N LEU A 34 -5.68 -6.39 -11.72
CA LEU A 34 -4.30 -6.12 -12.14
C LEU A 34 -3.38 -7.35 -11.95
N GLU A 35 -3.93 -8.48 -11.52
CA GLU A 35 -3.20 -9.74 -11.29
C GLU A 35 -1.99 -9.57 -10.33
N LEU A 36 -2.14 -8.71 -9.32
CA LEU A 36 -1.07 -8.38 -8.37
C LEU A 36 -0.94 -9.39 -7.23
N GLY A 37 -1.80 -10.40 -7.19
CA GLY A 37 -1.86 -11.38 -6.11
C GLY A 37 -2.60 -10.85 -4.88
N ARG A 38 -2.20 -11.29 -3.69
CA ARG A 38 -2.81 -10.77 -2.44
C ARG A 38 -2.18 -9.43 -2.05
N PRO A 39 -2.96 -8.50 -1.47
CA PRO A 39 -2.41 -7.31 -0.85
C PRO A 39 -1.31 -7.65 0.16
N PRO A 40 -0.16 -6.96 0.10
CA PRO A 40 1.01 -7.34 0.90
C PRO A 40 0.83 -6.97 2.38
N GLN A 41 1.52 -7.71 3.25
CA GLN A 41 1.67 -7.34 4.66
C GLN A 41 2.25 -5.91 4.80
N PRO A 42 1.83 -5.12 5.80
CA PRO A 42 1.04 -5.52 6.96
C PRO A 42 -0.48 -5.31 6.81
N PHE A 43 -0.97 -5.04 5.60
CA PHE A 43 -2.39 -4.77 5.39
C PHE A 43 -3.24 -6.03 5.53
N ASP A 44 -4.35 -5.90 6.24
CA ASP A 44 -5.39 -6.93 6.28
C ASP A 44 -6.55 -6.50 5.38
N VAL A 45 -6.55 -7.06 4.17
CA VAL A 45 -7.56 -6.77 3.15
C VAL A 45 -8.40 -8.04 2.95
N PRO A 46 -9.62 -8.09 3.49
CA PRO A 46 -10.49 -9.25 3.30
C PRO A 46 -10.99 -9.30 1.86
N SER A 47 -11.05 -10.52 1.30
CA SER A 47 -11.82 -10.73 0.08
C SER A 47 -13.31 -10.59 0.39
N VAL A 48 -14.03 -9.85 -0.46
CA VAL A 48 -15.41 -9.43 -0.18
C VAL A 48 -16.47 -10.15 -1.02
N GLY A 49 -17.64 -10.39 -0.42
CA GLY A 49 -18.79 -11.06 -1.04
C GLY A 49 -18.76 -12.57 -0.83
N GLU A 50 -19.82 -13.13 -0.23
CA GLU A 50 -19.93 -14.56 0.07
C GLU A 50 -20.39 -15.37 -1.16
N THR A 51 -21.08 -14.70 -2.09
CA THR A 51 -21.59 -15.29 -3.33
C THR A 51 -21.09 -14.54 -4.57
N MET A 52 -21.09 -15.21 -5.72
CA MET A 52 -20.68 -14.59 -6.99
C MET A 52 -21.54 -13.38 -7.35
N ASP A 53 -22.86 -13.46 -7.16
CA ASP A 53 -23.78 -12.36 -7.44
C ASP A 53 -23.57 -11.17 -6.51
N GLU A 54 -23.30 -11.43 -5.23
CA GLU A 54 -22.98 -10.39 -4.26
C GLU A 54 -21.65 -9.71 -4.59
N ARG A 55 -20.62 -10.51 -4.88
CA ARG A 55 -19.30 -10.01 -5.29
C ARG A 55 -19.40 -9.13 -6.52
N GLN A 56 -20.19 -9.53 -7.52
CA GLN A 56 -20.42 -8.73 -8.72
C GLN A 56 -21.10 -7.39 -8.42
N ARG A 57 -22.15 -7.38 -7.58
CA ARG A 57 -22.82 -6.12 -7.17
C ARG A 57 -21.88 -5.20 -6.41
N LEU A 58 -21.06 -5.74 -5.51
CA LEU A 58 -20.10 -4.97 -4.73
C LEU A 58 -18.98 -4.41 -5.61
N ARG A 59 -18.51 -5.19 -6.58
CA ARG A 59 -17.55 -4.78 -7.60
C ARG A 59 -18.08 -3.59 -8.39
N GLU A 60 -19.28 -3.67 -8.95
CA GLU A 60 -19.89 -2.56 -9.69
C GLU A 60 -20.06 -1.30 -8.84
N ALA A 61 -20.50 -1.45 -7.59
CA ALA A 61 -20.63 -0.32 -6.67
C ALA A 61 -19.28 0.34 -6.37
N THR A 62 -18.24 -0.48 -6.18
CA THR A 62 -16.88 -0.02 -5.91
C THR A 62 -16.28 0.70 -7.11
N TYR A 63 -16.41 0.14 -8.32
CA TYR A 63 -15.91 0.76 -9.54
C TYR A 63 -16.57 2.11 -9.84
N ARG A 64 -17.89 2.26 -9.56
CA ARG A 64 -18.54 3.59 -9.63
C ARG A 64 -17.93 4.62 -8.68
N VAL A 65 -17.41 4.20 -7.52
CA VAL A 65 -16.71 5.10 -6.59
C VAL A 65 -15.33 5.45 -7.14
N LEU A 66 -14.61 4.46 -7.69
CA LEU A 66 -13.29 4.64 -8.28
C LEU A 66 -13.32 5.56 -9.51
N GLU A 67 -14.38 5.51 -10.31
CA GLU A 67 -14.60 6.44 -11.41
C GLU A 67 -14.78 7.88 -10.91
N ARG A 68 -15.60 8.06 -9.86
CA ARG A 68 -15.81 9.39 -9.26
C ARG A 68 -14.56 9.97 -8.60
N SER A 69 -13.65 9.13 -8.11
CA SER A 69 -12.38 9.56 -7.53
C SER A 69 -11.26 9.71 -8.55
N GLY A 70 -11.48 9.37 -9.82
CA GLY A 70 -10.46 9.43 -10.88
C GLY A 70 -9.41 8.32 -10.82
N VAL A 71 -9.60 7.31 -9.96
CA VAL A 71 -8.75 6.10 -9.93
C VAL A 71 -9.03 5.23 -11.14
N VAL A 72 -10.27 5.22 -11.63
CA VAL A 72 -10.68 4.58 -12.87
C VAL A 72 -11.21 5.66 -13.82
N ASP A 73 -10.86 5.57 -15.09
CA ASP A 73 -11.42 6.39 -16.16
C ASP A 73 -11.78 5.50 -17.35
N ALA A 74 -13.00 5.65 -17.86
CA ALA A 74 -13.54 4.86 -18.96
C ALA A 74 -13.31 3.33 -18.81
N GLY A 75 -13.48 2.80 -17.60
CA GLY A 75 -13.31 1.38 -17.29
C GLY A 75 -11.85 0.90 -17.22
N ARG A 76 -10.86 1.80 -17.22
CA ARG A 76 -9.44 1.47 -17.03
C ARG A 76 -8.91 2.14 -15.78
N VAL A 77 -8.03 1.45 -15.05
CA VAL A 77 -7.30 2.07 -13.93
C VAL A 77 -6.39 3.17 -14.50
N ASN A 78 -6.33 4.30 -13.80
CA ASN A 78 -5.40 5.37 -14.12
C ASN A 78 -3.97 4.82 -14.09
N SER A 79 -3.21 5.03 -15.16
CA SER A 79 -1.87 4.43 -15.31
C SER A 79 -0.95 4.75 -14.13
N GLN A 80 -1.01 5.96 -13.57
CA GLN A 80 -0.15 6.34 -12.44
C GLN A 80 -0.56 5.64 -11.13
N VAL A 81 -1.86 5.31 -10.98
CA VAL A 81 -2.34 4.53 -9.83
C VAL A 81 -1.98 3.06 -10.02
N GLU A 82 -2.12 2.53 -11.23
CA GLU A 82 -1.68 1.17 -11.58
C GLU A 82 -0.18 0.98 -11.29
N ASP A 83 0.68 1.88 -11.79
CA ASP A 83 2.13 1.86 -11.54
C ASP A 83 2.43 1.85 -10.02
N MET A 84 1.73 2.69 -9.26
CA MET A 84 1.88 2.79 -7.81
C MET A 84 1.47 1.48 -7.09
N LEU A 85 0.41 0.82 -7.54
CA LEU A 85 -0.02 -0.48 -7.00
C LEU A 85 0.95 -1.60 -7.38
N VAL A 86 1.52 -1.57 -8.59
CA VAL A 86 2.57 -2.50 -9.03
C VAL A 86 3.79 -2.37 -8.13
N VAL A 87 4.28 -1.16 -7.87
CA VAL A 87 5.41 -0.93 -6.95
C VAL A 87 5.06 -1.40 -5.53
N LEU A 88 3.86 -1.11 -5.04
CA LEU A 88 3.43 -1.56 -3.71
C LEU A 88 3.46 -3.09 -3.57
N ALA A 89 3.03 -3.80 -4.61
CA ALA A 89 2.90 -5.25 -4.61
C ALA A 89 4.23 -5.99 -4.87
N ARG A 90 5.06 -5.47 -5.79
CA ARG A 90 6.15 -6.25 -6.41
C ARG A 90 7.55 -5.65 -6.25
N ALA A 91 7.69 -4.46 -5.65
CA ALA A 91 8.99 -3.85 -5.46
C ALA A 91 9.98 -4.78 -4.73
N PRO A 92 11.25 -4.84 -5.17
CA PRO A 92 12.28 -5.68 -4.54
C PRO A 92 12.65 -5.20 -3.13
N VAL A 93 12.47 -3.92 -2.84
CA VAL A 93 12.67 -3.35 -1.50
C VAL A 93 11.32 -2.97 -0.93
N ALA A 94 11.01 -3.53 0.24
CA ALA A 94 9.83 -3.19 1.00
C ALA A 94 10.12 -3.17 2.50
N ILE A 95 9.55 -2.19 3.18
CA ILE A 95 9.68 -1.97 4.62
C ILE A 95 8.28 -1.87 5.18
N ALA A 96 7.94 -2.76 6.11
CA ALA A 96 6.68 -2.75 6.81
C ALA A 96 6.87 -2.09 8.19
N LEU A 97 5.94 -1.23 8.57
CA LEU A 97 5.81 -0.66 9.89
C LEU A 97 4.45 -1.13 10.44
N SER A 98 4.49 -1.89 11.53
CA SER A 98 3.29 -2.35 12.21
C SER A 98 3.47 -2.33 13.72
N GLY A 99 2.49 -1.83 14.46
CA GLY A 99 2.53 -1.83 15.92
C GLY A 99 1.42 -1.00 16.55
N ASP A 100 1.27 -1.15 17.86
CA ASP A 100 0.44 -0.25 18.66
C ASP A 100 1.25 1.02 18.97
N VAL A 101 0.65 2.17 18.66
CA VAL A 101 1.20 3.49 18.89
C VAL A 101 0.13 4.30 19.59
N ASP A 102 0.32 4.53 20.90
CA ASP A 102 -0.64 5.22 21.78
C ASP A 102 -2.08 4.64 21.71
N GLY A 103 -2.20 3.30 21.60
CA GLY A 103 -3.49 2.61 21.50
C GLY A 103 -4.11 2.58 20.11
N ALA A 104 -3.39 3.08 19.08
CA ALA A 104 -3.79 2.98 17.69
C ALA A 104 -2.87 2.01 16.93
N LEU A 105 -3.48 1.06 16.21
CA LEU A 105 -2.74 0.16 15.34
C LEU A 105 -2.26 0.92 14.10
N VAL A 106 -0.94 1.07 13.97
CA VAL A 106 -0.29 1.55 12.75
C VAL A 106 -0.03 0.35 11.84
N LEU A 107 -0.49 0.42 10.59
CA LEU A 107 -0.16 -0.53 9.53
C LEU A 107 0.28 0.28 8.32
N ALA A 108 1.57 0.23 8.00
CA ALA A 108 2.15 0.98 6.90
C ALA A 108 3.23 0.18 6.18
N ARG A 109 3.44 0.53 4.91
CA ARG A 109 4.41 -0.11 4.03
C ARG A 109 5.03 0.93 3.11
N ALA A 110 6.35 0.93 3.02
CA ALA A 110 7.08 1.70 2.03
C ALA A 110 7.79 0.75 1.06
N CYS A 111 7.74 1.03 -0.24
CA CYS A 111 8.26 0.17 -1.30
C CYS A 111 9.02 0.98 -2.35
N THR A 112 10.07 0.40 -2.94
CA THR A 112 10.78 0.99 -4.08
C THR A 112 11.49 -0.05 -4.94
N ASP A 113 11.55 0.21 -6.24
CA ASP A 113 12.40 -0.52 -7.20
C ASP A 113 13.67 0.25 -7.59
N GLY A 114 13.94 1.38 -6.92
CA GLY A 114 15.06 2.27 -7.17
C GLY A 114 14.77 3.39 -8.16
N GLN A 115 13.69 3.32 -8.94
CA GLN A 115 13.21 4.41 -9.80
C GLN A 115 11.93 5.01 -9.25
N ASP A 116 10.96 4.16 -8.95
CA ASP A 116 9.68 4.52 -8.38
C ASP A 116 9.61 4.11 -6.91
N ALA A 117 8.79 4.84 -6.16
CA ALA A 117 8.63 4.61 -4.74
C ALA A 117 7.25 5.01 -4.25
N VAL A 118 6.75 4.23 -3.30
CA VAL A 118 5.40 4.38 -2.76
C VAL A 118 5.41 4.19 -1.25
N VAL A 119 4.55 4.93 -0.59
CA VAL A 119 4.22 4.73 0.83
C VAL A 119 2.72 4.53 0.93
N ALA A 120 2.31 3.49 1.64
CA ALA A 120 0.93 3.19 1.91
C ALA A 120 0.71 2.98 3.40
N HIS A 121 -0.46 3.37 3.90
CA HIS A 121 -0.89 3.09 5.27
C HIS A 121 -2.39 2.85 5.34
N GLN A 122 -2.80 2.09 6.35
CA GLN A 122 -4.20 1.79 6.58
C GLN A 122 -4.82 2.85 7.51
N GLU A 123 -5.95 3.42 7.08
CA GLU A 123 -6.77 4.33 7.86
C GLU A 123 -8.19 3.75 7.99
N GLY A 124 -8.42 3.01 9.08
CA GLY A 124 -9.67 2.29 9.29
C GLY A 124 -9.92 1.27 8.17
N ASN A 125 -10.96 1.49 7.38
CA ASN A 125 -11.38 0.59 6.29
C ASN A 125 -10.88 1.05 4.90
N ALA A 126 -9.78 1.79 4.86
CA ALA A 126 -9.16 2.27 3.64
C ALA A 126 -7.63 2.16 3.69
N ILE A 127 -7.01 1.96 2.54
CA ILE A 127 -5.57 2.13 2.34
C ILE A 127 -5.37 3.45 1.61
N VAL A 128 -4.57 4.33 2.21
CA VAL A 128 -4.04 5.52 1.55
C VAL A 128 -2.71 5.14 0.96
N VAL A 129 -2.54 5.36 -0.34
CA VAL A 129 -1.31 5.05 -1.06
C VAL A 129 -0.87 6.28 -1.83
N ARG A 130 0.41 6.61 -1.75
CA ARG A 130 1.01 7.77 -2.41
C ARG A 130 2.37 7.43 -3.01
N SER A 131 2.63 7.95 -4.19
CA SER A 131 3.98 7.99 -4.74
C SER A 131 4.83 8.95 -3.92
N VAL A 132 6.11 8.63 -3.74
CA VAL A 132 7.12 9.48 -3.11
C VAL A 132 8.40 9.43 -3.92
N ARG A 133 9.38 10.27 -3.62
CA ARG A 133 10.73 10.09 -4.18
C ARG A 133 11.38 8.86 -3.54
N PRO A 134 12.19 8.05 -4.25
CA PRO A 134 12.86 6.90 -3.65
C PRO A 134 13.67 7.22 -2.39
N ALA A 135 14.37 8.36 -2.37
CA ALA A 135 15.12 8.81 -1.20
C ALA A 135 14.23 9.21 0.00
N ALA A 136 12.92 9.35 -0.19
CA ALA A 136 11.97 9.79 0.83
C ALA A 136 11.20 8.63 1.51
N ILE A 137 11.37 7.37 1.08
CA ILE A 137 10.56 6.25 1.62
C ILE A 137 10.69 6.08 3.14
N ILE A 138 11.89 6.25 3.69
CA ILE A 138 12.14 6.11 5.13
C ILE A 138 11.54 7.26 5.92
N PRO A 139 11.87 8.54 5.64
CA PRO A 139 11.29 9.66 6.41
C PRO A 139 9.76 9.71 6.29
N GLU A 140 9.19 9.39 5.13
CA GLU A 140 7.73 9.36 4.94
C GLU A 140 7.03 8.19 5.64
N LEU A 141 7.72 7.07 5.84
CA LEU A 141 7.22 5.95 6.65
C LEU A 141 7.30 6.29 8.14
N LEU A 142 8.44 6.83 8.58
CA LEU A 142 8.67 7.18 9.99
C LEU A 142 7.84 8.39 10.44
N SER A 143 7.41 9.27 9.54
CA SER A 143 6.51 10.40 9.89
C SER A 143 5.13 9.95 10.38
N MET A 144 4.80 8.67 10.26
CA MET A 144 3.57 8.09 10.82
C MET A 144 3.70 7.76 12.31
N LEU A 145 4.93 7.74 12.83
CA LEU A 145 5.19 7.55 14.25
C LEU A 145 5.16 8.90 14.97
N PRO A 146 4.74 8.92 16.24
CA PRO A 146 4.88 10.10 17.08
C PRO A 146 6.35 10.49 17.22
N ASP A 147 6.58 11.78 17.36
CA ASP A 147 7.92 12.30 17.67
C ASP A 147 8.24 11.99 19.13
N ILE A 148 9.03 10.92 19.32
CA ILE A 148 9.45 10.45 20.65
C ILE A 148 10.95 10.70 20.79
N PRO A 149 11.40 11.41 21.86
CA PRO A 149 12.81 11.56 22.14
C PRO A 149 13.52 10.21 22.30
N ALA A 150 14.78 10.15 21.88
CA ALA A 150 15.61 8.96 22.12
C ALA A 150 15.63 8.60 23.62
N GLY A 151 15.46 7.31 23.92
CA GLY A 151 15.53 6.81 25.29
C GLY A 151 16.89 7.10 25.93
N GLN A 152 16.88 7.41 27.23
CA GLN A 152 18.10 7.60 28.02
C GLN A 152 18.64 6.23 28.45
N GLY A 153 19.33 5.54 27.54
CA GLY A 153 19.92 4.23 27.80
C GLY A 153 21.31 4.12 27.18
N ALA A 154 22.14 3.22 27.72
CA ALA A 154 23.37 2.80 27.06
C ALA A 154 23.07 1.66 26.08
N GLU A 155 23.93 1.49 25.08
CA GLU A 155 23.87 0.31 24.20
C GLU A 155 24.17 -0.94 25.02
N GLU A 156 23.26 -1.91 25.00
CA GLU A 156 23.41 -3.22 25.63
C GLU A 156 23.17 -4.31 24.59
N ARG A 157 23.99 -5.36 24.60
CA ARG A 157 23.85 -6.51 23.70
C ARG A 157 23.39 -7.72 24.51
N MET A 158 22.20 -8.22 24.20
CA MET A 158 21.68 -9.46 24.78
C MET A 158 21.71 -10.56 23.72
N PRO A 159 21.99 -11.83 24.11
CA PRO A 159 21.80 -12.93 23.20
C PRO A 159 20.33 -13.00 22.79
N MET A 160 20.06 -13.12 21.49
CA MET A 160 18.72 -13.43 21.02
C MET A 160 18.29 -14.76 21.66
N ALA A 161 17.11 -14.80 22.27
CA ALA A 161 16.52 -16.07 22.68
C ALA A 161 16.49 -16.97 21.45
N GLY A 162 17.20 -18.11 21.52
CA GLY A 162 17.28 -19.03 20.40
C GLY A 162 15.87 -19.42 19.96
N SER A 163 15.62 -19.37 18.65
CA SER A 163 14.47 -20.03 18.04
C SER A 163 14.50 -21.50 18.43
N SER A 164 13.61 -21.91 19.33
CA SER A 164 13.38 -23.32 19.61
C SER A 164 12.94 -24.01 18.30
N GLU A 165 13.62 -25.10 17.97
CA GLU A 165 13.45 -25.98 16.80
C GLU A 165 13.98 -25.47 15.45
N GLU A 166 15.21 -25.89 15.13
CA GLU A 166 15.59 -26.16 13.74
C GLU A 166 14.55 -27.10 13.11
N PRO A 167 14.03 -26.81 11.91
CA PRO A 167 13.21 -27.77 11.19
C PRO A 167 14.09 -28.98 10.89
N ARG A 168 13.81 -30.11 11.55
CA ARG A 168 14.33 -31.40 11.09
C ARG A 168 13.66 -31.66 9.75
N TYR A 169 14.35 -31.30 8.67
CA TYR A 169 14.09 -31.93 7.39
C TYR A 169 14.32 -33.43 7.63
N GLY A 170 13.23 -34.19 7.62
CA GLY A 170 13.33 -35.64 7.55
C GLY A 170 14.26 -35.94 6.40
N GLN A 171 15.36 -36.63 6.70
CA GLN A 171 16.02 -37.41 5.67
C GLN A 171 14.94 -38.38 5.20
N ASP A 172 14.44 -38.15 4.00
CA ASP A 172 13.73 -39.20 3.28
C ASP A 172 14.72 -40.36 3.21
N ASP A 173 14.38 -41.42 3.95
CA ASP A 173 15.04 -42.71 3.87
C ASP A 173 14.86 -43.21 2.43
N ASP A 174 15.88 -42.98 1.59
CA ASP A 174 16.05 -43.71 0.33
C ASP A 174 16.34 -45.18 0.67
N GLU A 175 15.33 -46.05 0.55
CA GLU A 175 15.51 -47.50 0.34
C GLU A 175 14.63 -47.99 -0.82
#